data_AF-A0A0S9KQA1-F1
#
_entry.id   AF-A0A0S9KQA1-F1
#
_cell.length_a   1.000
_cell.length_b   1.000
_cell.length_c   1.000
_cell.angle_alpha   90.00
_cell.angle_beta   90.00
_cell.angle_gamma   90.00
#
_symmetry.space_group_name_H-M   'P 1'
#
loop_
_entity.id
_entity.type
_entity.pdbx_description
1 polymer ?
#
loop_
_entity_poly.entity_id
_entity_poly.type
_entity_poly.pdbx_seq_one_letter_code
_entity_poly.pdbx_strand_id
1 'polypeptide(L)' 'MKKPLVPLTEWAEQTYSAAMKPCINTLRKWARDALIQPAPQRHGRSYYVDPDARYVAPVRRRRKASA' A
#
# COMPACT_ATOMS: atom_id res chain seq x y z
N MET A 1 -7.97 -13.13 -16.00
CA MET A 1 -8.76 -11.87 -16.09
C MET A 1 -8.14 -10.87 -15.13
N LYS A 2 -7.89 -9.63 -15.55
CA LYS A 2 -7.35 -8.59 -14.68
C LYS A 2 -8.51 -7.98 -13.90
N LYS A 3 -8.42 -7.94 -12.57
CA LYS A 3 -9.47 -7.31 -11.74
C LYS A 3 -9.37 -5.78 -11.88
N PRO A 4 -10.50 -5.05 -11.77
CA PRO A 4 -10.47 -3.60 -11.76
C PRO A 4 -9.68 -3.09 -10.54
N LEU A 5 -8.98 -1.98 -10.70
CA LEU A 5 -8.29 -1.33 -9.59
C LEU A 5 -9.32 -0.79 -8.60
N VAL A 6 -9.09 -1.02 -7.32
CA VAL A 6 -9.94 -0.54 -6.23
C VAL A 6 -9.29 0.66 -5.52
N PRO A 7 -10.05 1.58 -4.93
CA PRO A 7 -9.50 2.64 -4.10
C PRO A 7 -8.66 2.08 -2.94
N LEU A 8 -7.59 2.78 -2.56
CA LEU A 8 -6.70 2.38 -1.46
C LEU A 8 -7.43 2.17 -0.12
N THR A 9 -8.50 2.93 0.14
CA THR A 9 -9.37 2.75 1.31
C THR A 9 -10.11 1.42 1.24
N GLU A 10 -10.69 1.11 0.08
CA GLU A 10 -11.47 -0.11 -0.15
C GLU A 10 -10.58 -1.36 -0.03
N TRP A 11 -9.40 -1.33 -0.65
CA TRP A 11 -8.39 -2.38 -0.51
C TRP A 11 -8.05 -2.66 0.97
N ALA A 12 -7.92 -1.61 1.79
CA ALA A 12 -7.62 -1.78 3.20
C ALA A 12 -8.79 -2.38 4.01
N GLU A 13 -10.04 -2.21 3.58
CA GLU A 13 -11.21 -2.86 4.21
C GLU A 13 -11.31 -4.33 3.85
N GLN A 14 -10.88 -4.69 2.65
CA GLN A 14 -10.82 -6.08 2.21
C GLN A 14 -9.62 -6.82 2.83
N THR A 15 -8.50 -6.12 3.04
CA THR A 15 -7.24 -6.72 3.54
C THR A 15 -7.20 -6.83 5.06
N TYR A 16 -7.75 -5.84 5.78
CA TYR A 16 -7.67 -5.77 7.24
C TYR A 16 -9.05 -5.73 7.88
N SER A 17 -9.21 -6.45 8.99
CA SER A 17 -10.40 -6.35 9.82
C SER A 17 -10.60 -4.93 10.34
N ALA A 18 -11.85 -4.51 10.53
CA ALA A 18 -12.20 -3.13 10.90
C ALA A 18 -11.42 -2.58 12.12
N ALA A 19 -11.14 -3.43 13.11
CA ALA A 19 -10.41 -3.06 14.33
C ALA A 19 -8.88 -2.88 14.13
N MET A 20 -8.29 -3.47 13.09
CA MET A 20 -6.84 -3.45 12.83
C MET A 20 -6.49 -2.67 11.55
N LYS A 21 -7.46 -2.00 10.93
CA LYS A 21 -7.25 -1.21 9.72
C LYS A 21 -6.37 0.01 10.03
N PRO A 22 -5.23 0.19 9.32
CA PRO A 22 -4.43 1.40 9.43
C PRO A 22 -5.20 2.63 8.95
N CYS A 23 -4.91 3.80 9.53
CA CYS A 23 -5.51 5.05 9.07
C CYS A 23 -5.04 5.41 7.65
N ILE A 24 -5.84 6.22 6.94
CA ILE A 24 -5.58 6.60 5.53
C ILE A 24 -4.20 7.25 5.32
N ASN A 25 -3.69 7.98 6.30
CA ASN A 25 -2.36 8.61 6.21
C ASN A 25 -1.25 7.56 6.16
N THR A 26 -1.37 6.47 6.92
CA THR A 26 -0.44 5.34 6.91
C THR A 26 -0.51 4.61 5.56
N LEU A 27 -1.71 4.35 5.05
CA LEU A 27 -1.90 3.71 3.74
C LEU A 27 -1.26 4.54 2.61
N ARG A 28 -1.49 5.87 2.61
CA ARG A 28 -0.88 6.78 1.64
C ARG A 28 0.64 6.83 1.76
N LYS A 29 1.18 6.70 2.98
CA LYS A 29 2.62 6.57 3.19
C LYS A 29 3.14 5.28 2.56
N TRP A 30 2.47 4.15 2.77
CA TRP A 30 2.84 2.89 2.13
C TRP A 30 2.82 2.94 0.60
N ALA A 31 1.81 3.60 0.03
CA ALA A 31 1.74 3.82 -1.42
C ALA A 31 2.93 4.67 -1.94
N ARG A 32 3.32 5.73 -1.21
CA ARG A 32 4.49 6.56 -1.56
C ARG A 32 5.82 5.84 -1.37
N ASP A 33 5.92 5.03 -0.31
CA ASP A 33 7.14 4.31 0.06
C ASP A 33 7.29 2.98 -0.71
N ALA A 34 6.44 2.72 -1.71
CA ALA A 34 6.41 1.50 -2.52
C ALA A 34 6.30 0.21 -1.67
N LEU A 35 5.55 0.26 -0.57
CA LEU A 35 5.32 -0.85 0.36
C LEU A 35 4.07 -1.66 0.02
N ILE A 36 3.43 -1.42 -1.12
CA ILE A 36 2.29 -2.18 -1.62
C ILE A 36 2.66 -2.70 -3.01
N GLN A 37 2.49 -4.00 -3.25
CA GLN A 37 2.78 -4.64 -4.53
C GLN A 37 1.58 -5.46 -5.03
N PRO A 38 1.12 -5.29 -6.28
CA PRO A 38 1.64 -4.36 -7.30
C PRO A 38 1.54 -2.87 -6.90
N ALA A 39 2.39 -2.03 -7.50
CA ALA A 39 2.51 -0.61 -7.12
C ALA A 39 1.17 0.14 -7.32
N PRO A 40 0.70 0.91 -6.33
CA PRO A 40 -0.51 1.71 -6.46
C PRO A 40 -0.40 2.77 -7.57
N GLN A 41 -1.50 2.99 -8.28
CA GLN A 41 -1.64 4.03 -9.30
C GLN A 41 -2.26 5.29 -8.68
N ARG A 42 -1.65 6.46 -8.89
CA ARG A 42 -2.18 7.73 -8.38
C ARG A 42 -3.08 8.38 -9.42
N HIS A 43 -4.38 8.48 -9.15
CA HIS A 43 -5.32 9.25 -9.97
C HIS A 43 -5.78 10.48 -9.19
N GLY A 44 -5.31 11.66 -9.61
CA GLY A 44 -5.56 12.93 -8.91
C GLY A 44 -5.04 12.90 -7.46
N ARG A 45 -5.97 13.01 -6.49
CA ARG A 45 -5.67 13.02 -5.05
C ARG A 45 -5.80 11.64 -4.38
N SER A 46 -6.16 10.61 -5.16
CA SER A 46 -6.46 9.28 -4.66
C SER A 46 -5.49 8.24 -5.22
N TYR A 47 -5.31 7.15 -4.49
CA TYR A 47 -4.56 5.99 -4.93
C TYR A 47 -5.52 4.84 -5.23
N TYR A 48 -5.21 4.13 -6.31
CA TYR A 48 -5.91 2.95 -6.77
C TYR A 48 -4.93 1.79 -6.75
N VAL A 49 -5.38 0.63 -6.29
CA VAL A 49 -4.55 -0.52 -5.98
C VAL A 49 -5.19 -1.75 -6.62
N ASP A 50 -4.37 -2.72 -7.01
CA ASP A 50 -4.89 -4.03 -7.38
C ASP A 50 -5.56 -4.66 -6.15
N PRO A 51 -6.79 -5.22 -6.25
CA PRO A 51 -7.43 -5.89 -5.13
C PRO A 51 -6.61 -7.07 -4.57
N ASP A 52 -5.77 -7.70 -5.39
CA ASP A 52 -4.87 -8.78 -4.96
C ASP A 52 -3.50 -8.26 -4.51
N ALA A 53 -3.33 -6.94 -4.37
CA ALA A 53 -2.09 -6.36 -3.87
C ALA A 53 -1.84 -6.70 -2.40
N ARG A 54 -0.56 -6.82 -2.05
CA ARG A 54 -0.09 -7.14 -0.71
C ARG A 54 0.81 -6.05 -0.16
N TYR A 55 0.70 -5.82 1.14
CA TYR A 55 1.69 -5.03 1.88
C TYR A 55 3.03 -5.79 2.00
N VAL A 56 4.09 -5.17 1.51
CA VAL A 56 5.46 -5.65 1.58
C VAL A 56 6.20 -4.80 2.62
N ALA A 57 6.59 -5.44 3.72
CA ALA A 57 7.30 -4.75 4.79
C ALA A 57 8.57 -4.08 4.24
N PRO A 58 8.92 -2.87 4.71
CA PRO A 58 10.11 -2.18 4.24
C PRO A 58 11.32 -3.09 4.49
N VAL A 59 12.04 -3.42 3.42
CA VAL A 59 13.33 -4.09 3.54
C VAL A 59 14.20 -3.14 4.36
N ARG A 60 14.54 -3.56 5.58
CA ARG A 60 15.39 -2.79 6.48
C ARG A 60 16.71 -2.60 5.75
N ARG A 61 16.88 -1.47 5.05
CA ARG A 61 18.12 -1.16 4.35
C ARG A 61 19.17 -1.15 5.44
N ARG A 62 20.01 -2.18 5.45
CA ARG A 62 21.18 -2.28 6.31
C ARG A 62 21.92 -0.96 6.10
N ARG A 63 21.95 -0.08 7.10
CA ARG A 63 22.71 1.18 7.03
C ARG A 63 24.10 0.77 6.58
N LYS A 64 24.58 1.27 5.43
CA LYS A 64 26.00 1.11 5.10
C LYS A 64 26.74 1.75 6.27
N ALA A 65 27.52 0.97 7.00
CA ALA A 65 28.48 1.53 7.94
C ALA A 65 29.43 2.37 7.09
N SER A 66 29.43 3.69 7.31
CA SER A 66 30.53 4.53 6.81
C SER A 66 31.78 4.05 7.52
N ALA A 67 32.74 3.55 6.74
CA ALA A 67 34.11 3.28 7.17
C ALA A 67 34.90 4.59 7.24
#